data_AF-A0A0S9QD13-F1
#
_entry.id   AF-A0A0S9QD13-F1
#
_cell.length_a   1.000
_cell.length_b   1.000
_cell.length_c   1.000
_cell.angle_alpha   90.00
_cell.angle_beta   90.00
_cell.angle_gamma   90.00
#
_symmetry.space_group_name_H-M   'P 1'
#
loop_
_entity.id
_entity.type
_entity.pdbx_description
1 polymer ?
#
loop_
_entity_poly.entity_id
_entity_poly.type
_entity_poly.pdbx_seq_one_letter_code
_entity_poly.pdbx_strand_id
1 'polypeptide(L)'
;MTSPAMLAENVSIADLAGRNADRLEYLRGVYRNMVPDQARNPTLRVRISRLGSEVRPAYRIERDDTDGQTVVLGFYQGDKHKPLPKRLHDCDGPSWSSETMSYVELRALHNGAIGV
;
A
#
# COMPACT_ATOMS: atom_id res chain seq x y z
N MET A 1 14.64 2.33 25.17
CA MET A 1 14.17 2.83 23.87
C MET A 1 13.21 1.78 23.35
N THR A 2 11.91 2.03 23.37
CA THR A 2 10.92 1.12 22.76
C THR A 2 11.12 1.19 21.26
N SER A 3 11.49 0.07 20.63
CA SER A 3 11.47 -0.05 19.18
C SER A 3 10.10 0.44 18.68
N PRO A 4 10.04 1.25 17.60
CA PRO A 4 8.75 1.63 17.03
C PRO A 4 7.96 0.34 16.75
N ALA A 5 6.71 0.27 17.22
CA ALA A 5 5.86 -0.88 17.00
C ALA A 5 5.78 -1.12 15.48
N MET A 6 6.35 -2.24 15.05
CA MET A 6 6.30 -2.67 13.66
C MET A 6 5.05 -3.50 13.45
N LEU A 7 4.33 -3.24 12.38
CA LEU A 7 3.25 -4.11 11.95
C LEU A 7 3.77 -5.52 11.63
N ALA A 8 2.84 -6.46 11.62
CA ALA A 8 3.10 -7.85 11.23
C ALA A 8 3.85 -7.92 9.88
N GLU A 9 4.66 -8.95 9.71
CA GLU A 9 5.47 -9.13 8.50
C GLU A 9 4.61 -9.24 7.25
N ASN A 10 3.46 -9.88 7.35
CA ASN A 10 2.51 -10.12 6.28
C ASN A 10 1.31 -9.17 6.33
N VAL A 11 1.45 -7.96 6.87
CA VAL A 11 0.33 -7.03 7.01
C VAL A 11 -0.25 -6.63 5.65
N SER A 12 -1.57 -6.74 5.50
CA SER A 12 -2.33 -6.25 4.36
C SER A 12 -3.23 -5.06 4.74
N ILE A 13 -3.91 -4.47 3.77
CA ILE A 13 -4.87 -3.38 4.07
C ILE A 13 -6.08 -3.89 4.86
N ALA A 14 -6.44 -5.17 4.72
CA ALA A 14 -7.53 -5.78 5.48
C ALA A 14 -7.22 -5.89 6.99
N ASP A 15 -5.93 -5.93 7.36
CA ASP A 15 -5.46 -6.12 8.74
C ASP A 15 -5.27 -4.80 9.50
N LEU A 16 -5.37 -3.65 8.82
CA LEU A 16 -5.13 -2.34 9.43
C LEU A 16 -6.13 -2.04 10.53
N ALA A 17 -5.66 -1.47 11.63
CA ALA A 17 -6.48 -1.06 12.75
C ALA A 17 -7.44 0.08 12.38
N GLY A 18 -8.31 0.45 13.31
CA GLY A 18 -9.25 1.57 13.15
C GLY A 18 -10.64 1.16 12.71
N ARG A 19 -11.49 2.15 12.46
CA ARG A 19 -12.89 1.91 12.09
C ARG A 19 -12.99 1.57 10.62
N ASN A 20 -14.07 0.89 10.23
CA ASN A 20 -14.33 0.56 8.83
C ASN A 20 -14.29 1.79 7.90
N ALA A 21 -14.81 2.93 8.36
CA ALA A 21 -14.77 4.19 7.60
C ALA A 21 -13.33 4.67 7.33
N ASP A 22 -12.43 4.57 8.31
CA ASP A 22 -11.02 4.97 8.17
C ASP A 22 -10.29 4.06 7.15
N ARG A 23 -10.57 2.76 7.20
CA ARG A 23 -10.02 1.79 6.25
C ARG A 23 -10.55 2.02 4.84
N LEU A 24 -11.84 2.34 4.69
CA LEU A 24 -12.44 2.64 3.39
C LEU A 24 -11.85 3.91 2.78
N GLU A 25 -11.63 4.97 3.58
CA GLU A 25 -10.94 6.18 3.12
C GLU A 25 -9.51 5.87 2.65
N TYR A 26 -8.77 5.08 3.43
CA TYR A 26 -7.42 4.65 3.08
C TYR A 26 -7.40 3.85 1.77
N LEU A 27 -8.28 2.85 1.63
CA LEU A 27 -8.45 2.07 0.41
C LEU A 27 -8.74 2.95 -0.79
N ARG A 28 -9.65 3.91 -0.65
CA ARG A 28 -10.00 4.85 -1.73
C ARG A 28 -8.80 5.69 -2.17
N GLY A 29 -7.97 6.13 -1.23
CA GLY A 29 -6.77 6.90 -1.52
C GLY A 29 -5.69 6.08 -2.23
N VAL A 30 -5.41 4.87 -1.76
CA VAL A 30 -4.49 3.92 -2.42
C VAL A 30 -4.96 3.61 -3.84
N TYR A 31 -6.24 3.26 -3.98
CA TYR A 31 -6.86 2.93 -5.26
C TYR A 31 -6.70 4.05 -6.29
N ARG A 32 -6.97 5.31 -5.89
CA ARG A 32 -6.80 6.49 -6.77
C ARG A 32 -5.39 6.66 -7.30
N ASN A 33 -4.37 6.31 -6.50
CA ASN A 33 -2.98 6.41 -6.93
C ASN A 33 -2.54 5.26 -7.85
N MET A 34 -3.28 4.17 -7.90
CA MET A 34 -3.03 3.05 -8.83
C MET A 34 -3.74 3.21 -10.18
N VAL A 35 -4.84 3.96 -10.24
CA VAL A 35 -5.64 4.18 -11.45
C VAL A 35 -4.83 4.67 -12.67
N PRO A 36 -3.85 5.58 -12.55
CA PRO A 36 -3.06 6.02 -13.70
C PRO A 36 -2.28 4.88 -14.38
N ASP A 37 -1.88 3.87 -13.61
CA ASP A 37 -0.97 2.82 -14.05
C ASP A 37 -1.67 1.48 -14.34
N GLN A 38 -2.91 1.28 -13.90
CA GLN A 38 -3.61 -0.03 -14.00
C GLN A 38 -3.68 -0.58 -15.42
N ALA A 39 -3.89 0.28 -16.43
CA ALA A 39 -4.22 -0.18 -17.78
C ALA A 39 -2.98 -0.67 -18.53
N ARG A 40 -1.80 -0.25 -18.08
CA ARG A 40 -0.51 -0.51 -18.72
C ARG A 40 0.31 -1.55 -17.96
N ASN A 41 -0.08 -1.89 -16.73
CA ASN A 41 0.71 -2.70 -15.80
C ASN A 41 -0.16 -3.81 -15.19
N PRO A 42 -0.19 -5.02 -15.78
CA PRO A 42 -1.01 -6.12 -15.26
C PRO A 42 -0.53 -6.63 -13.89
N THR A 43 0.74 -6.39 -13.54
CA THR A 43 1.37 -6.80 -12.26
C THR A 43 1.33 -5.69 -11.20
N LEU A 44 0.56 -4.61 -11.44
CA LEU A 44 0.47 -3.46 -10.54
C LEU A 44 -0.08 -3.86 -9.17
N ARG A 45 0.69 -3.55 -8.13
CA ARG A 45 0.37 -3.91 -6.75
C ARG A 45 0.81 -2.83 -5.77
N VAL A 46 0.20 -2.84 -4.59
CA VAL A 46 0.59 -2.01 -3.45
C VAL A 46 1.28 -2.85 -2.39
N ARG A 47 2.29 -2.27 -1.74
CA ARG A 47 2.95 -2.82 -0.55
C ARG A 47 2.91 -1.81 0.58
N ILE A 48 2.60 -2.29 1.78
CA ILE A 48 2.40 -1.47 2.98
C ILE A 48 3.70 -1.36 3.78
N SER A 49 4.00 -0.16 4.30
CA SER A 49 5.06 0.04 5.27
C SER A 49 4.65 -0.55 6.62
N ARG A 50 5.52 -1.35 7.20
CA ARG A 50 5.37 -1.88 8.57
C ARG A 50 5.73 -0.86 9.63
N LEU A 51 6.35 0.25 9.24
CA LEU A 51 6.67 1.38 10.11
C LEU A 51 5.57 2.43 10.05
N GLY A 52 5.28 3.04 11.21
CA GLY A 52 4.40 4.20 11.33
C GLY A 52 3.01 3.83 11.85
N SER A 53 1.98 4.37 11.21
CA SER A 53 0.59 4.23 11.66
C SER A 53 0.04 2.83 11.41
N GLU A 54 -0.62 2.25 12.42
CA GLU A 54 -1.36 0.99 12.27
C GLU A 54 -2.71 1.15 11.56
N VAL A 55 -3.16 2.39 11.36
CA VAL A 55 -4.45 2.73 10.71
C VAL A 55 -4.23 3.18 9.27
N ARG A 56 -3.23 4.05 9.05
CA ARG A 56 -2.93 4.66 7.74
C ARG A 56 -1.42 4.65 7.48
N PRO A 57 -0.79 3.47 7.34
CA PRO A 57 0.64 3.37 7.08
C PRO A 57 1.00 3.96 5.72
N ALA A 58 2.26 4.36 5.55
CA ALA A 58 2.79 4.67 4.22
C ALA A 58 2.74 3.43 3.32
N TYR A 59 2.75 3.63 2.01
CA TYR A 59 2.71 2.54 1.04
C TYR A 59 3.54 2.89 -0.20
N ARG A 60 3.89 1.86 -0.96
CA ARG A 60 4.50 2.01 -2.28
C ARG A 60 3.69 1.27 -3.32
N ILE A 61 3.70 1.79 -4.54
CA ILE A 61 3.13 1.13 -5.70
C ILE A 61 4.29 0.56 -6.50
N GLU A 62 4.18 -0.72 -6.83
CA GLU A 62 5.19 -1.48 -7.54
C GLU A 62 4.57 -2.29 -8.67
N ARG A 63 5.40 -2.69 -9.62
CA ARG A 63 5.05 -3.59 -10.73
C ARG A 63 6.25 -4.46 -11.05
N ASP A 64 6.05 -5.49 -11.86
CA ASP A 64 7.16 -6.18 -12.50
C ASP A 64 7.49 -5.53 -13.85
N ASP A 65 8.77 -5.43 -14.18
CA ASP A 65 9.23 -5.09 -15.52
C ASP A 65 9.24 -6.31 -16.46
N THR A 66 9.79 -6.15 -17.66
CA THR A 66 9.85 -7.21 -18.68
C THR A 66 10.69 -8.41 -18.27
N ASP A 67 11.63 -8.22 -17.35
CA ASP A 67 12.54 -9.25 -16.85
C ASP A 67 12.02 -9.89 -15.55
N GLY A 68 10.80 -9.53 -15.13
CA GLY A 68 10.18 -9.99 -13.89
C GLY A 68 10.75 -9.32 -12.64
N GLN A 69 11.53 -8.24 -12.77
CA GLN A 69 12.08 -7.52 -11.63
C GLN A 69 11.06 -6.54 -11.08
N THR A 70 10.98 -6.44 -9.75
CA THR A 70 10.09 -5.48 -9.10
C THR A 70 10.63 -4.06 -9.25
N VAL A 71 9.83 -3.18 -9.86
CA VAL A 71 10.09 -1.76 -10.01
C VAL A 71 9.10 -0.96 -9.18
N VAL A 72 9.62 -0.12 -8.29
CA VAL A 72 8.81 0.83 -7.51
C VAL A 72 8.47 2.05 -8.36
N LEU A 73 7.18 2.31 -8.54
CA LEU A 73 6.65 3.45 -9.30
C LEU A 73 6.54 4.71 -8.43
N GLY A 74 6.29 4.54 -7.13
CA GLY A 74 6.19 5.66 -6.20
C GLY A 74 5.95 5.24 -4.76
N PHE A 75 6.28 6.15 -3.85
CA PHE A 75 6.02 6.05 -2.41
C PHE A 75 4.97 7.10 -2.04
N TYR A 76 4.09 6.78 -1.08
CA TYR A 76 2.95 7.62 -0.75
C TYR A 76 2.71 7.67 0.77
N GLN A 77 2.30 8.85 1.23
CA GLN A 77 1.82 9.07 2.59
C GLN A 77 0.51 8.31 2.81
N GLY A 78 0.35 7.68 3.97
CA GLY A 78 -0.87 6.94 4.27
C GLY A 78 -2.08 7.82 4.61
N ASP A 79 -1.87 8.95 5.27
CA ASP A 79 -2.94 9.87 5.69
C ASP A 79 -3.43 10.77 4.54
N LYS A 80 -2.49 11.27 3.73
CA LYS A 80 -2.74 12.25 2.67
C LYS A 80 -2.74 11.65 1.26
N HIS A 81 -2.24 10.42 1.11
CA HIS A 81 -2.03 9.76 -0.19
C HIS A 81 -1.22 10.61 -1.19
N LYS A 82 -0.36 11.50 -0.68
CA LYS A 82 0.53 12.33 -1.49
C LYS A 82 1.86 11.61 -1.72
N PRO A 83 2.52 11.81 -2.88
CA PRO A 83 3.84 11.27 -3.11
C PRO A 83 4.83 11.68 -2.03
N LEU A 84 5.64 10.72 -1.58
CA LEU A 84 6.77 10.95 -0.67
C LEU A 84 8.04 11.21 -1.50
N PRO A 85 8.91 12.14 -1.07
CA PRO A 85 10.23 12.28 -1.67
C PRO A 85 11.01 10.98 -1.52
N LYS A 86 11.51 10.45 -2.65
CA LYS A 86 12.18 9.12 -2.77
C LYS A 86 13.16 8.81 -1.61
N ARG A 87 13.94 9.80 -1.17
CA ARG A 87 15.00 9.67 -0.15
C ARG A 87 14.54 9.31 1.27
N LEU A 88 13.26 9.48 1.62
CA LEU A 88 12.77 9.23 2.98
C LEU A 88 12.47 7.75 3.26
N HIS A 89 12.35 6.92 2.21
CA HIS A 89 11.98 5.51 2.32
C HIS A 89 12.77 4.60 1.36
N ASP A 90 14.03 4.94 1.08
CA ASP A 90 15.02 4.05 0.40
C ASP A 90 15.41 2.82 1.28
N CYS A 91 14.54 2.39 2.19
CA CYS A 91 14.72 1.21 3.01
C CYS A 91 14.09 0.01 2.28
N ASP A 92 14.73 -0.49 1.23
CA ASP A 92 14.50 -1.88 0.80
C ASP A 92 15.05 -2.79 1.90
N GLY A 93 14.16 -3.16 2.83
CA GLY A 93 14.49 -3.88 4.06
C GLY A 93 13.23 -4.36 4.78
N PRO A 94 13.34 -4.90 6.01
CA PRO A 94 12.23 -5.54 6.76
C PRO A 94 11.11 -4.56 7.17
N SER A 95 11.22 -3.29 6.79
CA SER A 95 10.23 -2.23 7.02
C SER A 95 9.03 -2.28 6.08
N TRP A 96 9.03 -3.15 5.07
CA TRP A 96 7.88 -3.35 4.18
C TRP A 96 7.23 -4.70 4.43
N SER A 97 5.91 -4.77 4.26
CA SER A 97 5.16 -6.02 4.34
C SER A 97 5.68 -7.01 3.29
N SER A 98 5.70 -8.30 3.60
CA SER A 98 5.92 -9.38 2.62
C SER A 98 4.73 -9.49 1.66
N GLU A 99 3.53 -9.15 2.13
CA GLU A 99 2.30 -9.19 1.34
C GLU A 99 2.17 -7.98 0.42
N THR A 100 1.47 -8.22 -0.68
CA THR A 100 1.05 -7.18 -1.62
C THR A 100 -0.40 -7.39 -1.98
N MET A 101 -1.08 -6.31 -2.32
CA MET A 101 -2.40 -6.40 -2.94
C MET A 101 -2.34 -5.85 -4.35
N SER A 102 -2.75 -6.65 -5.32
CA SER A 102 -2.96 -6.22 -6.69
C SER A 102 -4.09 -5.19 -6.78
N TYR A 103 -4.13 -4.45 -7.88
CA TYR A 103 -5.22 -3.53 -8.16
C TYR A 103 -6.60 -4.22 -8.13
N VAL A 104 -6.69 -5.46 -8.63
CA VAL A 104 -7.95 -6.22 -8.69
C VAL A 104 -8.43 -6.59 -7.29
N GLU A 105 -7.53 -7.05 -6.42
CA GLU A 105 -7.86 -7.38 -5.02
C GLU A 105 -8.31 -6.15 -4.24
N LEU A 106 -7.65 -5.00 -4.44
CA LEU A 106 -8.08 -3.74 -3.83
C LEU A 106 -9.44 -3.28 -4.31
N ARG A 107 -9.73 -3.45 -5.61
CA ARG A 107 -11.04 -3.14 -6.17
C ARG A 107 -12.13 -4.03 -5.54
N ALA A 108 -11.86 -5.33 -5.43
CA ALA A 108 -12.78 -6.27 -4.79
C ALA A 108 -13.02 -5.92 -3.31
N LEU A 109 -11.95 -5.59 -2.58
CA LEU A 109 -12.05 -5.19 -1.18
C LEU A 109 -12.83 -3.88 -1.01
N HIS A 110 -12.58 -2.88 -1.86
CA HIS A 110 -13.32 -1.62 -1.86
C HIS A 110 -14.81 -1.85 -2.15
N ASN A 111 -15.13 -2.63 -3.20
CA ASN A 111 -16.50 -2.93 -3.59
C ASN A 111 -17.26 -3.71 -2.51
N GLY A 112 -16.64 -4.73 -1.93
CA GLY A 112 -17.20 -5.48 -0.80
C GLY A 112 -17.46 -4.60 0.43
N ALA A 113 -16.60 -3.62 0.70
CA ALA A 113 -16.77 -2.69 1.82
C ALA A 113 -17.92 -1.68 1.62
N ILE A 114 -18.35 -1.42 0.38
CA ILE A 114 -19.47 -0.51 0.06
C ILE A 114 -20.74 -1.24 -0.39
N GLY A 115 -20.73 -2.57 -0.47
CA GLY A 115 -21.89 -3.39 -0.83
C GLY A 115 -22.26 -3.37 -2.32
N VAL A 116 -21.27 -3.25 -3.22
CA VAL A 116 -21.44 -3.22 -4.69
C VAL A 116 -20.84 -4.45 -5.36
#